data_AF-A0A2M8L660-F1
#
_entry.id   AF-A0A2M8L660-F1
#
_cell.length_a   1.000
_cell.length_b   1.000
_cell.length_c   1.000
_cell.angle_alpha   90.00
_cell.angle_beta   90.00
_cell.angle_gamma   90.00
#
_symmetry.space_group_name_H-M   'P 1'
#
loop_
_entity.id
_entity.type
_entity.pdbx_description
1 polymer ?
#
loop_
_entity_poly.entity_id
_entity_poly.type
_entity_poly.pdbx_seq_one_letter_code
_entity_poly.pdbx_strand_id
1 'polypeptide(L)'
;MEEYLLALGFQSSHWDWLRKRNFSFLVKTYRFARILETLREYLKNYKTIESSRLAKMLGSELLEAFNQLYLLDLSDLLEDEEKLAREYQKALNHLEKIDLSEKLSQISDKIKSLEKQKTATSEEQKKLEKLNEEFRDLSAKLVDFEEEKLSP
;
A
#
# COMPACT_ATOMS: atom_id res chain seq x y z
N MET A 1 -1.37 6.21 -7.71
CA MET A 1 -0.38 5.19 -7.30
C MET A 1 -1.04 3.88 -6.89
N GLU A 2 -1.96 3.86 -5.91
CA GLU A 2 -2.68 2.62 -5.56
C GLU A 2 -3.39 2.00 -6.77
N GLU A 3 -4.14 2.81 -7.54
CA GLU A 3 -4.82 2.40 -8.77
C GLU A 3 -3.89 1.70 -9.77
N TYR A 4 -2.72 2.29 -10.04
CA TYR A 4 -1.72 1.72 -10.95
C TYR A 4 -1.20 0.37 -10.43
N LEU A 5 -0.91 0.25 -9.14
CA LEU A 5 -0.44 -1.00 -8.55
C LEU A 5 -1.51 -2.10 -8.58
N LEU A 6 -2.78 -1.74 -8.36
CA LEU A 6 -3.91 -2.64 -8.54
C LEU A 6 -4.05 -3.08 -10.01
N ALA A 7 -3.94 -2.14 -10.96
CA ALA A 7 -4.03 -2.44 -12.38
C ALA A 7 -2.93 -3.40 -12.84
N LEU A 8 -1.68 -3.18 -12.38
CA LEU A 8 -0.57 -4.11 -12.63
C LEU A 8 -0.93 -5.53 -12.18
N GLY A 9 -1.45 -5.72 -10.96
CA GLY A 9 -1.81 -7.05 -10.47
C GLY A 9 -3.05 -7.67 -11.14
N PHE A 10 -4.08 -6.87 -11.43
CA PHE A 10 -5.31 -7.39 -12.04
C PHE A 10 -5.16 -7.72 -13.52
N GLN A 11 -4.57 -6.80 -14.30
CA GLN A 11 -4.42 -6.98 -15.75
C GLN A 11 -3.39 -8.05 -16.11
N SER A 12 -2.33 -8.21 -15.32
CA SER A 12 -1.30 -9.24 -15.54
C SER A 12 -1.66 -10.63 -15.03
N SER A 13 -2.84 -10.78 -14.42
CA SER A 13 -3.25 -12.02 -13.75
C SER A 13 -2.41 -12.43 -12.53
N HIS A 14 -1.47 -11.59 -12.07
CA HIS A 14 -0.72 -11.77 -10.81
C HIS A 14 -1.54 -11.37 -9.58
N TRP A 15 -2.71 -11.98 -9.41
CA TRP A 15 -3.62 -11.67 -8.30
C TRP A 15 -3.04 -12.10 -6.94
N ASP A 16 -2.04 -12.98 -6.93
CA ASP A 16 -1.29 -13.36 -5.74
C ASP A 16 -0.48 -12.18 -5.16
N TRP A 17 -0.01 -11.26 -6.01
CA TRP A 17 0.66 -10.03 -5.56
C TRP A 17 -0.27 -9.16 -4.72
N LEU A 18 -1.55 -9.11 -5.09
CA LEU A 18 -2.59 -8.34 -4.41
C LEU A 18 -3.01 -8.96 -3.06
N ARG A 19 -2.64 -10.23 -2.80
CA ARG A 19 -2.91 -10.91 -1.53
C ARG A 19 -1.82 -10.69 -0.49
N LYS A 20 -0.65 -10.20 -0.90
CA LYS A 20 0.48 -10.07 0.02
C LYS A 20 0.11 -9.11 1.15
N ARG A 21 0.52 -9.48 2.37
CA ARG A 21 0.14 -8.74 3.58
C ARG A 21 0.66 -7.30 3.54
N ASN A 22 1.89 -7.09 3.07
CA ASN A 22 2.48 -5.76 2.89
C ASN A 22 1.65 -4.91 1.92
N PHE A 23 1.23 -5.48 0.79
CA PHE A 23 0.38 -4.78 -0.18
C PHE A 23 -0.96 -4.33 0.41
N SER A 24 -1.66 -5.19 1.15
CA SER A 24 -2.99 -4.86 1.71
C SER A 24 -2.98 -3.67 2.67
N PHE A 25 -1.87 -3.44 3.40
CA PHE A 25 -1.77 -2.30 4.32
C PHE A 25 -1.48 -0.96 3.64
N LEU A 26 -0.96 -1.00 2.41
CA LEU A 26 -0.59 0.20 1.65
C LEU A 26 -1.76 0.78 0.86
N VAL A 27 -2.82 0.00 0.64
CA VAL A 27 -4.02 0.43 -0.07
C VAL A 27 -4.98 1.06 0.92
N LYS A 28 -4.98 2.40 0.99
CA LYS A 28 -5.76 3.19 1.94
C LYS A 28 -7.06 3.71 1.33
N THR A 29 -7.15 3.77 0.00
CA THR A 29 -8.37 4.22 -0.69
C THR A 29 -9.50 3.23 -0.45
N TYR A 30 -10.60 3.69 0.15
CA TYR A 30 -11.74 2.86 0.56
C TYR A 30 -12.22 1.90 -0.54
N ARG A 31 -12.53 2.41 -1.74
CA ARG A 31 -13.00 1.58 -2.87
C ARG A 31 -12.02 0.47 -3.26
N PHE A 32 -10.72 0.75 -3.25
CA PHE A 32 -9.69 -0.24 -3.58
C PHE A 32 -9.52 -1.27 -2.46
N ALA A 33 -9.53 -0.84 -1.20
CA ALA A 33 -9.52 -1.75 -0.07
C ALA A 33 -10.74 -2.72 -0.10
N ARG A 34 -11.93 -2.21 -0.44
CA ARG A 34 -13.14 -3.03 -0.60
C ARG A 34 -13.04 -4.01 -1.76
N ILE A 35 -12.49 -3.61 -2.90
CA ILE A 35 -12.21 -4.52 -4.02
C ILE A 35 -11.27 -5.65 -3.58
N LEU A 36 -10.23 -5.35 -2.80
CA LEU A 36 -9.30 -6.36 -2.28
C LEU A 36 -9.92 -7.28 -1.23
N GLU A 37 -10.88 -6.82 -0.46
CA GLU A 37 -11.69 -7.65 0.43
C GLU A 37 -12.54 -8.65 -0.36
N THR A 38 -13.26 -8.17 -1.38
CA THR A 38 -14.03 -9.04 -2.28
C THR A 38 -13.13 -10.03 -3.02
N LEU A 39 -11.94 -9.60 -3.46
CA LEU A 39 -10.93 -10.48 -4.05
C LEU A 39 -10.51 -11.59 -3.10
N ARG A 40 -10.27 -11.28 -1.82
CA ARG A 40 -9.91 -12.27 -0.81
C ARG A 40 -11.02 -13.29 -0.58
N GLU A 41 -12.27 -12.86 -0.58
CA GLU A 41 -13.42 -13.77 -0.50
C GLU A 41 -13.57 -14.63 -1.76
N TYR A 42 -13.41 -14.02 -2.93
CA TYR A 42 -13.43 -14.71 -4.22
C TYR A 42 -12.39 -15.82 -4.26
N LEU A 43 -11.12 -15.52 -3.94
CA LEU A 43 -10.04 -16.51 -3.99
C LEU A 43 -10.11 -17.59 -2.90
N LYS A 44 -10.92 -17.40 -1.86
CA LYS A 44 -11.24 -18.48 -0.90
C LYS A 44 -12.26 -19.47 -1.46
N ASN A 45 -13.22 -18.98 -2.23
CA ASN A 45 -14.38 -19.74 -2.67
C ASN A 45 -14.24 -20.30 -4.10
N TYR A 46 -13.38 -19.70 -4.91
CA TYR A 46 -13.19 -20.06 -6.32
C TYR A 46 -11.74 -20.43 -6.61
N LYS A 47 -11.55 -21.52 -7.36
CA LYS A 47 -10.23 -22.00 -7.79
C LYS A 47 -9.76 -21.37 -9.10
N THR A 48 -10.67 -20.84 -9.92
CA THR A 48 -10.35 -20.18 -11.19
C THR A 48 -10.34 -18.67 -11.02
N ILE A 49 -9.37 -18.02 -11.63
CA ILE A 49 -9.25 -16.56 -11.65
C ILE A 49 -9.98 -16.06 -12.89
N GLU A 50 -11.10 -15.37 -12.69
CA GLU A 50 -11.90 -14.79 -13.77
C GLU A 50 -12.37 -13.38 -13.36
N SER A 51 -11.91 -12.36 -14.08
CA SER A 51 -12.25 -10.95 -13.82
C SER A 51 -13.75 -10.69 -13.86
N SER A 52 -14.47 -11.34 -14.79
CA SER A 52 -15.91 -11.22 -14.94
C SER A 52 -16.70 -11.77 -13.75
N ARG A 53 -16.18 -12.79 -13.05
CA ARG A 53 -16.81 -13.34 -11.85
C ARG A 53 -16.59 -12.45 -10.65
N LEU A 54 -15.38 -11.93 -10.49
CA LEU A 54 -15.09 -10.94 -9.45
C LEU A 54 -15.97 -9.69 -9.63
N ALA A 55 -16.07 -9.18 -10.87
CA ALA A 55 -16.92 -8.04 -11.21
C ALA A 55 -18.39 -8.22 -10.78
N LYS A 56 -18.94 -9.44 -10.90
CA LYS A 56 -20.32 -9.75 -10.47
C LYS A 56 -20.53 -9.70 -8.95
N MET A 57 -19.45 -9.80 -8.16
CA MET A 57 -19.50 -9.70 -6.70
C MET A 57 -19.36 -8.26 -6.20
N LEU A 58 -19.00 -7.32 -7.07
CA LEU A 58 -18.80 -5.92 -6.72
C LEU A 58 -20.13 -5.15 -6.82
N GLY A 59 -20.39 -4.28 -5.85
CA GLY A 59 -21.45 -3.26 -5.97
C GLY A 59 -21.13 -2.26 -7.08
N SER A 60 -22.12 -1.51 -7.57
CA SER A 60 -21.99 -0.61 -8.73
C SER A 60 -20.80 0.36 -8.65
N GLU A 61 -20.60 1.00 -7.50
CA GLU A 61 -19.47 1.91 -7.27
C GLU A 61 -18.11 1.20 -7.37
N LEU A 62 -18.00 0.01 -6.77
CA LEU A 62 -16.75 -0.76 -6.77
C LEU A 62 -16.48 -1.36 -8.15
N LEU A 63 -17.54 -1.74 -8.87
CA LEU A 63 -17.44 -2.24 -10.23
C LEU A 63 -16.93 -1.16 -11.18
N GLU A 64 -17.43 0.06 -11.06
CA GLU A 64 -16.91 1.19 -11.85
C GLU A 64 -15.42 1.39 -11.61
N ALA A 65 -15.01 1.48 -10.34
CA ALA A 65 -13.61 1.62 -9.98
C ALA A 65 -12.74 0.43 -10.45
N PHE A 66 -13.28 -0.80 -10.39
CA PHE A 66 -12.60 -2.00 -10.88
C PHE A 66 -12.43 -1.98 -12.40
N ASN A 67 -13.44 -1.54 -13.15
CA ASN A 67 -13.37 -1.44 -14.60
C ASN A 67 -12.34 -0.39 -15.04
N GLN A 68 -12.22 0.73 -14.32
CA GLN A 68 -11.19 1.74 -14.58
C GLN A 68 -9.77 1.14 -14.52
N LEU A 69 -9.54 0.14 -13.66
CA LEU A 69 -8.24 -0.53 -13.58
C LEU A 69 -7.84 -1.21 -14.89
N TYR A 70 -8.79 -1.61 -15.75
CA TYR A 70 -8.54 -2.23 -17.05
C TYR A 70 -8.42 -1.22 -18.19
N LEU A 71 -8.66 0.08 -17.93
CA LEU A 71 -8.52 1.14 -18.92
C LEU A 71 -7.09 1.70 -18.98
N LEU A 72 -6.25 1.37 -18.00
CA LEU A 72 -4.83 1.70 -18.02
C LEU A 72 -4.13 0.91 -19.12
N ASP A 73 -3.48 1.63 -20.03
CA ASP A 73 -2.68 1.02 -21.10
C ASP A 73 -1.39 0.45 -20.51
N LEU A 74 -1.37 -0.87 -20.32
CA LEU A 74 -0.23 -1.63 -19.82
C LEU A 74 0.30 -2.61 -20.87
N SER A 75 -0.13 -2.51 -22.14
CA SER A 75 0.19 -3.51 -23.17
C SER A 75 1.70 -3.78 -23.29
N ASP A 76 2.51 -2.74 -23.34
CA ASP A 76 3.99 -2.82 -23.39
C ASP A 76 4.65 -3.42 -22.14
N LEU A 77 3.93 -3.52 -21.02
CA LEU A 77 4.40 -4.15 -19.79
C LEU A 77 3.95 -5.60 -19.69
N LEU A 78 2.75 -5.92 -20.18
CA LEU A 78 2.21 -7.28 -20.14
C LEU A 78 2.94 -8.24 -21.08
N GLU A 79 3.69 -7.72 -22.05
CA GLU A 79 4.54 -8.51 -22.95
C GLU A 79 5.94 -8.84 -22.38
N ASP A 80 6.36 -8.16 -21.31
CA ASP A 80 7.69 -8.31 -20.70
C ASP A 80 7.56 -8.50 -19.19
N GLU A 81 7.61 -9.76 -18.76
CA GLU A 81 7.48 -10.17 -17.36
C GLU A 81 8.55 -9.53 -16.44
N GLU A 82 9.79 -9.37 -16.93
CA GLU A 82 10.83 -8.74 -16.12
C GLU A 82 10.54 -7.25 -15.90
N LYS A 83 10.12 -6.56 -16.97
CA LYS A 83 9.75 -5.15 -16.91
C LYS A 83 8.51 -4.96 -16.03
N LEU A 84 7.51 -5.83 -16.15
CA LEU A 84 6.33 -5.85 -15.30
C LEU A 84 6.69 -6.00 -13.81
N ALA A 85 7.54 -6.97 -13.48
CA ALA A 85 7.98 -7.20 -12.11
C ALA A 85 8.73 -5.98 -11.54
N ARG A 86 9.60 -5.35 -12.35
CA ARG A 86 10.30 -4.12 -11.96
C ARG A 86 9.32 -2.97 -11.71
N GLU A 87 8.35 -2.76 -12.60
CA GLU A 87 7.34 -1.71 -12.43
C GLU A 87 6.44 -1.95 -11.22
N TYR A 88 6.04 -3.20 -10.98
CA TYR A 88 5.32 -3.57 -9.76
C TYR A 88 6.14 -3.24 -8.49
N GLN A 89 7.42 -3.62 -8.46
CA GLN A 89 8.29 -3.31 -7.31
C GLN A 89 8.48 -1.81 -7.12
N LYS A 90 8.66 -1.04 -8.21
CA LYS A 90 8.76 0.42 -8.13
C LYS A 90 7.49 1.05 -7.56
N ALA A 91 6.32 0.65 -8.05
CA ALA A 91 5.04 1.17 -7.58
C ALA A 91 4.76 0.79 -6.11
N LEU A 92 5.12 -0.43 -5.70
CA LEU A 92 5.04 -0.89 -4.32
C LEU A 92 5.95 -0.06 -3.41
N ASN A 93 7.22 0.10 -3.79
CA ASN A 93 8.21 0.91 -3.07
C ASN A 93 7.73 2.36 -2.89
N HIS A 94 7.12 2.93 -3.93
CA HIS A 94 6.57 4.29 -3.86
C HIS A 94 5.46 4.41 -2.80
N LEU A 95 4.54 3.44 -2.74
CA LEU A 95 3.50 3.43 -1.71
C LEU A 95 4.08 3.21 -0.30
N GLU A 96 5.07 2.35 -0.16
CA GLU A 96 5.77 2.15 1.12
C GLU A 96 6.43 3.44 1.61
N LYS A 97 7.06 4.19 0.69
CA LYS A 97 7.64 5.51 0.99
C LYS A 97 6.60 6.52 1.48
N ILE A 98 5.45 6.59 0.81
CA ILE A 98 4.34 7.46 1.22
C ILE A 98 3.85 7.07 2.62
N ASP A 99 3.64 5.77 2.86
CA ASP A 99 3.18 5.27 4.15
C ASP A 99 4.15 5.57 5.31
N LEU A 100 5.45 5.36 5.08
CA LEU A 100 6.50 5.70 6.06
C LEU A 100 6.53 7.20 6.35
N SER A 101 6.43 8.02 5.31
CA SER A 101 6.43 9.49 5.43
C SER A 101 5.22 9.99 6.22
N GLU A 102 4.04 9.44 5.97
CA GLU A 102 2.82 9.74 6.73
C GLU A 102 2.95 9.33 8.20
N LYS A 103 3.49 8.13 8.48
CA LYS A 103 3.74 7.67 9.86
C LYS A 103 4.70 8.58 10.60
N LEU A 104 5.80 8.98 9.96
CA LEU A 104 6.75 9.93 10.53
C LEU A 104 6.10 11.27 10.85
N SER A 105 5.27 11.80 9.94
CA SER A 105 4.51 13.04 10.19
C SER A 105 3.60 12.89 11.41
N GLN A 106 2.84 11.80 11.49
CA GLN A 106 1.94 11.54 12.62
C GLN A 106 2.68 11.41 13.95
N ILE A 107 3.84 10.75 13.97
CA ILE A 107 4.66 10.62 15.17
C ILE A 107 5.23 11.96 15.58
N SER A 108 5.77 12.74 14.62
CA SER A 108 6.24 14.11 14.86
C SER A 108 5.15 15.00 15.48
N ASP A 109 3.92 14.92 14.97
CA ASP A 109 2.82 15.73 15.50
C ASP A 109 2.41 15.31 16.91
N LYS A 110 2.47 14.01 17.23
CA LYS A 110 2.27 13.48 18.59
C LYS A 110 3.37 13.95 19.55
N ILE A 111 4.64 13.92 19.12
CA ILE A 111 5.79 14.42 19.89
C ILE A 111 5.58 15.90 20.23
N LYS A 112 5.34 16.75 19.21
CA LYS A 112 5.09 18.18 19.39
C LYS A 112 3.92 18.48 20.32
N SER A 113 2.88 17.64 20.28
CA SER A 113 1.70 17.81 21.14
C SER A 113 1.98 17.47 22.60
N LEU A 114 2.79 16.44 22.86
CA LEU A 114 3.21 16.07 24.22
C LEU A 114 4.21 17.06 24.80
N GLU A 115 5.17 17.55 24.00
CA GLU A 115 6.16 18.55 24.43
C GLU A 115 5.55 19.90 24.82
N LYS A 116 4.41 20.27 24.22
CA LYS A 116 3.68 21.50 24.55
C LYS A 116 3.00 21.47 25.91
N GLN A 117 2.84 20.30 26.52
CA GLN A 117 2.20 20.16 27.83
C GLN A 117 3.23 20.50 28.94
N LYS A 118 2.99 21.59 29.68
CA LYS A 118 3.95 22.14 30.66
C LYS A 118 4.20 21.28 31.91
N THR A 119 3.42 20.23 32.11
CA THR A 119 3.54 19.27 33.22
C THR A 119 3.29 17.88 32.70
N ALA A 120 4.33 17.24 32.15
CA ALA A 120 4.27 15.85 31.73
C ALA A 120 4.27 14.94 32.96
N THR A 121 3.29 14.06 33.04
CA THR A 121 3.29 12.94 33.98
C THR A 121 4.42 11.97 33.63
N SER A 122 4.83 11.12 34.58
CA SER A 122 5.83 10.06 34.32
C SER A 122 5.40 9.12 33.18
N GLU A 123 4.10 8.94 32.96
CA GLU A 123 3.56 8.13 31.87
C GLU A 123 3.70 8.82 30.50
N GLU A 124 3.44 10.13 30.43
CA GLU A 124 3.64 10.94 29.22
C GLU A 124 5.12 11.03 28.83
N GLN A 125 6.03 11.11 29.81
CA GLN A 125 7.47 11.05 29.58
C GLN A 125 7.88 9.73 28.90
N LYS A 126 7.42 8.60 29.42
CA LYS A 126 7.68 7.27 28.82
C LYS A 126 7.08 7.15 27.41
N LYS A 127 5.91 7.74 27.19
CA LYS A 127 5.28 7.75 25.87
C LYS A 127 6.09 8.59 24.88
N LEU A 128 6.61 9.73 25.32
CA LEU A 128 7.47 10.60 24.51
C LEU A 128 8.78 9.89 24.13
N GLU A 129 9.43 9.21 25.07
CA GLU A 129 10.63 8.40 24.80
C GLU A 129 10.36 7.34 23.72
N LYS A 130 9.28 6.57 23.86
CA LYS A 130 8.88 5.57 22.86
C LYS A 130 8.61 6.17 21.48
N LEU A 131 7.93 7.32 21.42
CA LEU A 131 7.65 7.98 20.14
C LEU A 131 8.92 8.49 19.47
N ASN A 132 9.89 8.99 20.25
CA ASN A 132 11.19 9.41 19.74
C ASN A 132 12.02 8.23 19.22
N GLU A 133 12.00 7.09 19.92
CA GLU A 133 12.61 5.84 19.43
C GLU A 133 11.97 5.39 18.12
N GLU A 134 10.64 5.31 18.06
CA GLU A 134 9.90 4.93 16.86
C GLU A 134 10.18 5.89 15.69
N PHE A 135 10.26 7.20 15.95
CA PHE A 135 10.59 8.20 14.94
C PHE A 135 12.00 7.98 14.38
N ARG A 136 12.98 7.71 15.24
CA ARG A 136 14.37 7.44 14.82
C ARG A 136 14.46 6.19 13.97
N ASP A 137 13.82 5.11 14.41
CA ASP A 137 13.84 3.83 13.70
C ASP A 137 13.18 3.93 12.32
N LEU A 138 12.03 4.62 12.23
CA LEU A 138 11.34 4.83 10.95
C LEU A 138 12.10 5.80 10.04
N SER A 139 12.80 6.79 10.59
CA SER A 139 13.63 7.71 9.81
C SER A 139 14.83 6.97 9.22
N ALA A 140 15.50 6.12 10.01
CA ALA A 140 16.60 5.29 9.52
C ALA A 140 16.12 4.36 8.40
N LYS A 141 15.00 3.67 8.59
CA LYS A 141 14.38 2.84 7.54
C LYS A 141 14.08 3.61 6.27
N LEU A 142 13.61 4.85 6.37
CA LEU A 142 13.30 5.66 5.19
C LEU A 142 14.58 6.02 4.43
N VAL A 143 15.66 6.36 5.13
CA VAL A 143 16.98 6.63 4.52
C VAL A 143 17.55 5.37 3.85
N ASP A 144 17.53 4.24 4.54
CA ASP A 144 17.98 2.96 3.96
C ASP A 144 17.19 2.63 2.69
N PHE A 145 15.89 2.92 2.67
CA PHE A 145 15.02 2.73 1.50
C PHE A 145 15.39 3.63 0.32
N GLU A 146 15.89 4.83 0.59
CA GLU A 146 16.38 5.77 -0.41
C GLU A 146 17.77 5.39 -0.92
N GLU A 147 18.64 4.84 -0.07
CA GLU A 147 20.02 4.47 -0.40
C GLU A 147 20.16 3.09 -1.06
N GLU A 148 19.48 2.04 -0.58
CA GLU A 148 19.59 0.67 -1.14
C GLU A 148 19.00 0.53 -2.55
N LYS A 149 18.05 1.40 -2.92
CA LYS A 149 17.25 1.23 -4.16
C LYS A 149 17.54 2.29 -5.23
N LEU A 150 18.57 3.12 -5.00
CA LEU A 150 19.20 3.99 -6.00
C LEU A 150 20.42 3.34 -6.69
N SER A 151 20.82 2.11 -6.29
CA SER A 151 21.80 1.34 -7.08
C SER A 151 21.11 0.71 -8.29
N PRO A 152 21.51 1.06 -9.53
CA PRO A 152 20.90 0.58 -10.78
C PRO A 152 21.06 -0.93 -11.01
#